data_AF-A0A4D4N3Z1-F1
#
_entry.id   AF-A0A4D4N3Z1-F1
#
_cell.length_a   1.000
_cell.length_b   1.000
_cell.length_c   1.000
_cell.angle_alpha   90.00
_cell.angle_beta   90.00
_cell.angle_gamma   90.00
#
_symmetry.space_group_name_H-M   'P 1'
#
loop_
_entity.id
_entity.type
_entity.pdbx_description
1 polymer ?
#
loop_
_entity_poly.entity_id
_entity_poly.type
_entity_poly.pdbx_seq_one_letter_code
_entity_poly.pdbx_strand_id
1 'polypeptide(L)'
;MSLYTVGVEEEYLLLDPATRLPMPAAEQVRAAAGLEPIAGEDEIQPELSEAQVEVATPVCTSLDEIGGHLVRLRHVLGRAAESNGCRLAACGTPPIKEESPPPLTNNPRYRAMRAQAPQLVAEQLVCGTHVHVGVPDPEIGVAVLNRIRLWLPVLVAMSANSPFWAGHDTGFASWRTVIFGRWPVSGPPPHFADLADHEKRVQQLLTCGVIFDPGQLYWQARLSSRYPTVEVRCLDVQLRADDAVMFAGIVRALVATAINDAKAGVPVPSCPPELLQGANWHAARHGLSGSLIDYEGRRRSAGDVLSQLMDHIGPALDAADDSREVASLVHRLLREGTPADRQRRALLRGGLRAVTDLIITESAVT
;
A
#
# COMPACT_ATOMS: atom_id res chain seq x y z
N MET A 1 -15.31 7.67 23.18
CA MET A 1 -15.12 6.56 22.23
C MET A 1 -13.63 6.26 22.20
N SER A 2 -13.22 4.99 22.19
CA SER A 2 -11.80 4.66 22.10
C SER A 2 -11.34 4.92 20.67
N LEU A 3 -10.40 5.85 20.47
CA LEU A 3 -9.71 6.01 19.20
C LEU A 3 -8.92 4.73 18.89
N TYR A 4 -9.00 4.26 17.64
CA TYR A 4 -8.22 3.11 17.19
C TYR A 4 -6.81 3.56 16.83
N THR A 5 -5.81 2.81 17.30
CA THR A 5 -4.41 3.06 16.98
C THR A 5 -4.12 2.74 15.52
N VAL A 6 -3.14 3.44 14.95
CA VAL A 6 -2.72 3.30 13.56
C VAL A 6 -1.20 3.21 13.45
N GLY A 7 -0.70 2.39 12.53
CA GLY A 7 0.70 2.34 12.14
C GLY A 7 0.82 2.26 10.63
N VAL A 8 1.86 2.88 10.06
CA VAL A 8 2.08 2.93 8.61
C VAL A 8 3.45 2.38 8.27
N GLU A 9 3.50 1.50 7.27
CA GLU A 9 4.74 1.04 6.64
C GLU A 9 4.81 1.62 5.22
N GLU A 10 5.97 2.12 4.80
CA GLU A 10 6.23 2.55 3.42
C GLU A 10 7.49 1.87 2.88
N GLU A 11 7.35 1.26 1.70
CA GLU A 11 8.46 0.68 0.95
C GLU A 11 8.94 1.67 -0.12
N TYR A 12 10.25 1.78 -0.33
CA TYR A 12 10.83 2.68 -1.33
C TYR A 12 11.83 1.96 -2.22
N LEU A 13 11.99 2.47 -3.44
CA LEU A 13 13.10 2.10 -4.32
C LEU A 13 14.29 3.03 -4.08
N LEU A 14 15.50 2.47 -4.24
CA LEU A 14 16.74 3.21 -4.34
C LEU A 14 17.15 3.29 -5.80
N LEU A 15 17.27 4.52 -6.33
CA LEU A 15 17.63 4.75 -7.73
C LEU A 15 19.02 5.35 -7.86
N ASP A 16 19.76 4.91 -8.88
CA ASP A 16 20.97 5.57 -9.34
C ASP A 16 20.60 6.94 -9.95
N PRO A 17 21.21 8.06 -9.52
CA PRO A 17 20.84 9.40 -9.99
C PRO A 17 21.22 9.66 -11.46
N ALA A 18 22.19 8.95 -12.02
CA ALA A 18 22.63 9.09 -13.41
C ALA A 18 21.82 8.20 -14.36
N THR A 19 21.68 6.91 -14.04
CA THR A 19 21.01 5.93 -14.91
C THR A 19 19.52 5.84 -14.66
N ARG A 20 19.04 6.28 -13.49
CA ARG A 20 17.64 6.16 -13.00
C ARG A 20 17.17 4.72 -12.80
N LEU A 21 18.09 3.76 -12.75
CA LEU A 21 17.81 2.35 -12.53
C LEU A 21 17.80 2.03 -11.02
N PRO A 22 17.06 0.99 -10.60
CA PRO A 22 17.16 0.46 -9.25
C PRO A 22 18.59 0.07 -8.89
N MET A 23 19.09 0.55 -7.75
CA MET A 23 20.46 0.37 -7.29
C MET A 23 20.48 -0.47 -6.00
N PRO A 24 21.27 -1.56 -5.94
CA PRO A 24 21.33 -2.43 -4.76
C PRO A 24 22.18 -1.81 -3.65
N ALA A 25 21.58 -0.89 -2.88
CA ALA A 25 22.25 -0.12 -1.83
C ALA A 25 21.51 -0.16 -0.48
N ALA A 26 20.54 -1.06 -0.32
CA ALA A 26 19.68 -1.10 0.88
C ALA A 26 20.48 -1.24 2.18
N GLU A 27 21.48 -2.13 2.23
CA GLU A 27 22.27 -2.33 3.45
C GLU A 27 23.07 -1.07 3.84
N GLN A 28 23.72 -0.44 2.87
CA GLN A 28 24.53 0.77 3.10
C GLN A 28 23.63 1.95 3.53
N VAL A 29 22.47 2.11 2.89
CA VAL A 29 21.50 3.13 3.24
C VAL A 29 20.92 2.89 4.63
N ARG A 30 20.55 1.65 4.97
CA ARG A 30 20.04 1.29 6.30
C ARG A 30 21.07 1.53 7.39
N ALA A 31 22.32 1.14 7.17
CA ALA A 31 23.40 1.37 8.11
C ALA A 31 23.62 2.87 8.34
N ALA A 32 23.63 3.68 7.28
CA ALA A 32 23.77 5.14 7.41
C ALA A 32 22.57 5.79 8.12
N ALA A 33 21.35 5.33 7.82
CA ALA A 33 20.13 5.85 8.43
C ALA A 33 20.02 5.51 9.93
N GLY A 34 20.41 4.29 10.33
CA GLY A 34 20.43 3.87 11.73
C GLY A 34 21.49 4.58 12.59
N LEU A 35 22.44 5.29 11.97
CA LEU A 35 23.40 6.15 12.67
C LEU A 35 22.86 7.57 12.92
N GLU A 36 21.75 7.96 12.28
CA GLU A 36 21.14 9.27 12.53
C GLU A 36 20.42 9.25 13.90
N PRO A 37 20.67 10.22 14.80
CA PRO A 37 20.10 10.23 16.17
C PRO A 37 18.57 10.24 16.24
N ILE A 38 17.92 10.46 15.11
CA ILE A 38 16.49 10.66 14.98
C ILE A 38 15.76 9.44 14.43
N ALA A 39 16.41 8.29 14.20
CA ALA A 39 15.77 7.04 13.78
C ALA A 39 15.97 5.92 14.81
N GLY A 40 14.92 5.14 15.07
CA GLY A 40 15.00 3.92 15.88
C GLY A 40 15.47 2.72 15.08
N GLU A 41 16.14 1.75 15.73
CA GLU A 41 16.71 0.56 15.06
C GLU A 41 15.67 -0.31 14.33
N ASP A 42 14.43 -0.39 14.85
CA ASP A 42 13.34 -1.19 14.27
C ASP A 42 12.50 -0.43 13.22
N GLU A 43 12.73 0.87 13.03
CA GLU A 43 11.95 1.70 12.11
C GLU A 43 12.39 1.53 10.65
N ILE A 44 13.55 0.91 10.38
CA ILE A 44 14.09 0.75 9.04
C ILE A 44 14.48 -0.71 8.76
N GLN A 45 13.69 -1.35 7.92
CA GLN A 45 13.77 -2.79 7.68
C GLN A 45 14.30 -3.09 6.26
N PRO A 46 14.98 -4.23 6.08
CA PRO A 46 15.35 -4.69 4.75
C PRO A 46 14.13 -5.25 4.03
N GLU A 47 14.06 -5.06 2.72
CA GLU A 47 13.01 -5.61 1.88
C GLU A 47 13.54 -6.78 1.03
N LEU A 48 12.67 -7.44 0.25
CA LEU A 48 13.02 -8.56 -0.63
C LEU A 48 14.23 -8.28 -1.53
N SER A 49 14.26 -7.12 -2.20
CA SER A 49 15.34 -6.69 -3.07
C SER A 49 16.34 -5.80 -2.34
N GLU A 50 17.62 -5.93 -2.68
CA GLU A 50 18.66 -5.00 -2.19
C GLU A 50 18.51 -3.57 -2.74
N ALA A 51 17.61 -3.36 -3.70
CA ALA A 51 17.24 -2.03 -4.21
C ALA A 51 16.02 -1.43 -3.52
N GLN A 52 15.51 -2.06 -2.45
CA GLN A 52 14.34 -1.63 -1.71
C GLN A 52 14.63 -1.49 -0.22
N VAL A 53 13.93 -0.56 0.41
CA VAL A 53 14.00 -0.32 1.86
C VAL A 53 12.61 -0.01 2.38
N GLU A 54 12.29 -0.52 3.56
CA GLU A 54 11.02 -0.29 4.23
C GLU A 54 11.24 0.59 5.46
N VAL A 55 10.30 1.49 5.72
CA VAL A 55 10.18 2.19 7.00
C VAL A 55 8.84 1.89 7.65
N ALA A 56 8.82 1.88 8.98
CA ALA A 56 7.60 1.68 9.75
C ALA A 56 7.47 2.75 10.84
N THR A 57 6.30 3.37 10.95
CA THR A 57 6.00 4.26 12.08
C THR A 57 5.81 3.44 13.37
N PRO A 58 6.03 4.06 14.55
CA PRO A 58 5.48 3.54 15.79
C PRO A 58 3.95 3.43 15.74
N VAL A 59 3.37 2.81 16.78
CA VAL A 59 1.93 2.82 17.01
C VAL A 59 1.50 4.25 17.38
N CYS A 60 0.70 4.87 16.54
CA CYS A 60 0.23 6.25 16.68
C CYS A 60 -1.26 6.30 17.04
N THR A 61 -1.68 7.44 17.55
CA THR A 61 -3.06 7.74 17.98
C THR A 61 -3.69 8.90 17.20
N SER A 62 -2.91 9.68 16.45
CA SER A 62 -3.39 10.78 15.60
C SER A 62 -2.73 10.78 14.22
N LEU A 63 -3.35 11.49 13.27
CA LEU A 63 -2.76 11.71 11.94
C LEU A 63 -1.56 12.65 11.99
N ASP A 64 -1.54 13.62 12.90
CA ASP A 64 -0.39 14.49 13.16
C ASP A 64 0.86 13.68 13.57
N GLU A 65 0.70 12.67 14.44
CA GLU A 65 1.80 11.77 14.83
C GLU A 65 2.32 10.98 13.61
N ILE A 66 1.41 10.39 12.82
CA ILE A 66 1.77 9.67 11.60
C ILE A 66 2.52 10.58 10.63
N GLY A 67 2.00 11.79 10.36
CA GLY A 67 2.63 12.77 9.50
C GLY A 67 4.03 13.13 9.97
N GLY A 68 4.20 13.45 11.25
CA GLY A 68 5.50 13.75 11.84
C GLY A 68 6.51 12.61 11.69
N HIS A 69 6.08 11.36 11.92
CA HIS A 69 6.94 10.19 11.76
C HIS A 69 7.31 9.93 10.28
N LEU A 70 6.35 10.01 9.36
CA LEU A 70 6.61 9.76 7.93
C LEU A 70 7.56 10.79 7.33
N VAL A 71 7.35 12.08 7.62
CA VAL A 71 8.24 13.16 7.16
C VAL A 71 9.65 12.96 7.70
N ARG A 72 9.79 12.65 9.00
CA ARG A 72 11.08 12.37 9.64
C ARG A 72 11.78 11.18 8.98
N LEU A 73 11.07 10.06 8.81
CA LEU A 73 11.64 8.82 8.26
C LEU A 73 12.06 8.98 6.80
N ARG A 74 11.22 9.62 5.97
CA ARG A 74 11.55 9.96 4.58
C ARG A 74 12.77 10.87 4.50
N HIS A 75 12.88 11.86 5.40
CA HIS A 75 14.04 12.76 5.45
C HIS A 75 15.34 12.03 5.81
N VAL A 76 15.33 11.22 6.88
CA VAL A 76 16.48 10.41 7.30
C VAL A 76 16.92 9.49 6.17
N LEU A 77 15.97 8.76 5.60
CA LEU A 77 16.25 7.78 4.57
C LEU A 77 16.71 8.44 3.27
N GLY A 78 16.14 9.57 2.90
CA GLY A 78 16.57 10.39 1.77
C GLY A 78 18.03 10.85 1.92
N ARG A 79 18.40 11.40 3.08
CA ARG A 79 19.79 11.81 3.36
C ARG A 79 20.77 10.64 3.35
N ALA A 80 20.36 9.50 3.90
CA ALA A 80 21.16 8.28 3.89
C ALA A 80 21.35 7.74 2.46
N ALA A 81 20.30 7.77 1.63
CA ALA A 81 20.37 7.41 0.22
C ALA A 81 21.34 8.34 -0.54
N GLU A 82 21.23 9.66 -0.36
CA GLU A 82 22.11 10.63 -1.02
C GLU A 82 23.58 10.45 -0.64
N SER A 83 23.85 10.20 0.65
CA SER A 83 25.22 9.97 1.16
C SER A 83 25.85 8.69 0.60
N ASN A 84 25.02 7.74 0.16
CA ASN A 84 25.45 6.50 -0.49
C ASN A 84 25.29 6.53 -2.02
N GLY A 85 25.19 7.72 -2.61
CA GLY A 85 25.17 7.89 -4.07
C GLY A 85 23.84 7.53 -4.75
N CYS A 86 22.77 7.30 -3.99
CA CYS A 86 21.45 6.91 -4.48
C CYS A 86 20.44 8.06 -4.32
N ARG A 87 19.21 7.84 -4.80
CA ARG A 87 18.03 8.66 -4.50
C ARG A 87 16.87 7.79 -4.07
N LEU A 88 16.12 8.27 -3.08
CA LEU A 88 14.89 7.65 -2.64
C LEU A 88 13.78 7.86 -3.67
N ALA A 89 12.98 6.83 -3.94
CA ALA A 89 11.88 6.88 -4.89
C ALA A 89 10.63 6.17 -4.35
N ALA A 90 9.61 6.97 -4.04
CA ALA A 90 8.29 6.57 -3.61
C ALA A 90 7.38 6.35 -4.84
N CYS A 91 7.57 5.23 -5.53
CA CYS A 91 6.70 4.79 -6.61
C CYS A 91 6.42 3.29 -6.53
N GLY A 92 5.21 2.87 -6.89
CA GLY A 92 4.80 1.48 -6.70
C GLY A 92 5.56 0.47 -7.56
N THR A 93 6.17 0.93 -8.66
CA THR A 93 7.08 0.17 -9.54
C THR A 93 8.16 1.10 -10.09
N PRO A 94 9.37 0.59 -10.42
CA PRO A 94 10.38 1.38 -11.10
C PRO A 94 9.92 1.74 -12.52
N PRO A 95 9.92 3.04 -12.91
CA PRO A 95 9.57 3.42 -14.27
C PRO A 95 10.53 2.85 -15.33
N ILE A 96 11.80 2.69 -14.95
CA ILE A 96 12.87 2.13 -15.77
C ILE A 96 13.50 0.98 -14.97
N LYS A 97 13.76 -0.16 -15.62
CA LYS A 97 14.47 -1.28 -15.01
C LYS A 97 15.37 -1.96 -16.04
N GLU A 98 16.35 -2.70 -15.55
CA GLU A 98 17.16 -3.58 -16.39
C GLU A 98 16.41 -4.90 -16.70
N GLU A 99 16.96 -5.66 -17.66
CA GLU A 99 16.50 -7.02 -17.93
C GLU A 99 16.76 -7.95 -16.73
N SER A 100 17.93 -7.81 -16.11
CA SER A 100 18.29 -8.55 -14.91
C SER A 100 17.74 -7.86 -13.65
N PRO A 101 17.07 -8.57 -12.74
CA PRO A 101 16.62 -7.98 -11.49
C PRO A 101 17.82 -7.70 -10.56
N PRO A 102 17.71 -6.71 -9.66
CA PRO A 102 18.69 -6.52 -8.59
C PRO A 102 18.79 -7.78 -7.71
N PRO A 103 19.92 -7.96 -7.01
CA PRO A 103 20.08 -9.04 -6.05
C PRO A 103 18.99 -9.03 -4.97
N LEU A 104 18.72 -10.21 -4.42
CA LEU A 104 17.84 -10.37 -3.27
C LEU A 104 18.64 -10.21 -1.98
N THR A 105 18.01 -9.58 -1.00
CA THR A 105 18.55 -9.51 0.36
C THR A 105 18.86 -10.94 0.86
N ASN A 106 19.99 -11.10 1.56
CA ASN A 106 20.45 -12.39 2.08
C ASN A 106 19.57 -12.93 3.22
N ASN A 107 18.36 -13.40 2.88
CA ASN A 107 17.39 -13.97 3.80
C ASN A 107 16.97 -15.38 3.32
N PRO A 108 16.98 -16.41 4.21
CA PRO A 108 16.51 -17.76 3.86
C PRO A 108 15.11 -17.80 3.25
N ARG A 109 14.18 -16.98 3.74
CA ARG A 109 12.80 -16.86 3.23
C ARG A 109 12.81 -16.42 1.76
N TYR A 110 13.55 -15.38 1.43
CA TYR A 110 13.61 -14.83 0.07
C TYR A 110 14.26 -15.81 -0.92
N ARG A 111 15.27 -16.58 -0.47
CA ARG A 111 15.84 -17.67 -1.27
C ARG A 111 14.82 -18.78 -1.55
N ALA A 112 14.01 -19.14 -0.56
CA ALA A 112 12.95 -20.13 -0.74
C ALA A 112 11.87 -19.64 -1.72
N MET A 113 11.46 -18.37 -1.60
CA MET A 113 10.54 -17.74 -2.57
C MET A 113 11.08 -17.79 -4.00
N ARG A 114 12.37 -17.45 -4.18
CA ARG A 114 13.02 -17.51 -5.51
C ARG A 114 13.05 -18.92 -6.07
N ALA A 115 13.30 -19.93 -5.24
CA ALA A 115 13.29 -21.32 -5.68
C ALA A 115 11.90 -21.77 -6.14
N GLN A 116 10.83 -21.26 -5.52
CA GLN A 116 9.45 -21.62 -5.85
C GLN A 116 8.93 -20.88 -7.09
N ALA A 117 9.17 -19.57 -7.19
CA ALA A 117 8.62 -18.72 -8.24
C ALA A 117 9.66 -17.72 -8.80
N PRO A 118 10.69 -18.18 -9.53
CA PRO A 118 11.82 -17.35 -9.94
C PRO A 118 11.39 -16.06 -10.69
N GLN A 119 10.47 -16.18 -11.65
CA GLN A 119 10.02 -15.04 -12.45
C GLN A 119 9.19 -14.04 -11.64
N LEU A 120 8.34 -14.52 -10.72
CA LEU A 120 7.56 -13.61 -9.88
C LEU A 120 8.47 -12.84 -8.94
N VAL A 121 9.49 -13.50 -8.36
CA VAL A 121 10.49 -12.85 -7.51
C VAL A 121 11.35 -11.86 -8.29
N ALA A 122 11.76 -12.18 -9.53
CA ALA A 122 12.49 -11.25 -10.38
C ALA A 122 11.69 -9.99 -10.72
N GLU A 123 10.37 -10.07 -10.70
CA GLU A 123 9.48 -8.94 -10.98
C GLU A 123 8.91 -8.29 -9.71
N GLN A 124 9.28 -8.79 -8.53
CA GLN A 124 8.85 -8.28 -7.22
C GLN A 124 9.69 -7.07 -6.80
N LEU A 125 9.78 -6.07 -7.68
CA LEU A 125 10.32 -4.72 -7.43
C LEU A 125 9.16 -3.75 -7.28
N VAL A 126 8.29 -4.03 -6.31
CA VAL A 126 7.07 -3.27 -6.06
C VAL A 126 7.08 -2.70 -4.66
N CYS A 127 6.59 -1.48 -4.52
CA CYS A 127 6.59 -0.73 -3.26
C CYS A 127 5.18 -0.32 -2.86
N GLY A 128 4.78 -0.62 -1.63
CA GLY A 128 3.47 -0.31 -1.07
C GLY A 128 3.50 0.68 0.10
N THR A 129 2.30 1.16 0.43
CA THR A 129 1.99 1.66 1.77
C THR A 129 1.11 0.62 2.46
N HIS A 130 1.48 0.20 3.66
CA HIS A 130 0.63 -0.66 4.49
C HIS A 130 0.10 0.14 5.68
N VAL A 131 -1.19 0.00 5.98
CA VAL A 131 -1.82 0.65 7.12
C VAL A 131 -2.34 -0.41 8.08
N HIS A 132 -1.81 -0.41 9.29
CA HIS A 132 -2.26 -1.22 10.41
C HIS A 132 -3.26 -0.43 11.24
N VAL A 133 -4.40 -1.03 11.57
CA VAL A 133 -5.37 -0.46 12.51
C VAL A 133 -5.65 -1.46 13.62
N GLY A 134 -5.48 -1.02 14.87
CA GLY A 134 -5.73 -1.85 16.05
C GLY A 134 -7.18 -2.35 16.10
N VAL A 135 -7.37 -3.64 16.38
CA VAL A 135 -8.71 -4.23 16.57
C VAL A 135 -8.81 -4.89 17.96
N PRO A 136 -10.02 -4.96 18.56
CA PRO A 136 -10.19 -5.50 19.91
C PRO A 136 -9.80 -6.98 20.04
N ASP A 137 -10.15 -7.78 19.03
CA ASP A 137 -9.96 -9.22 18.99
C ASP A 137 -10.00 -9.74 17.53
N PRO A 138 -9.53 -10.97 17.27
CA PRO A 138 -9.50 -11.55 15.92
C PRO A 138 -10.89 -11.78 15.31
N GLU A 139 -11.92 -12.07 16.11
CA GLU A 139 -13.30 -12.25 15.65
C GLU A 139 -13.84 -10.95 15.02
N ILE A 140 -13.66 -9.82 15.70
CA ILE A 140 -13.94 -8.48 15.17
C ILE A 140 -13.04 -8.20 13.96
N GLY A 141 -11.77 -8.60 14.00
CA GLY A 141 -10.86 -8.50 12.86
C GLY A 141 -11.42 -9.15 11.58
N VAL A 142 -11.93 -10.39 11.67
CA VAL A 142 -12.57 -11.07 10.52
C VAL A 142 -13.84 -10.35 10.08
N ALA A 143 -14.64 -9.89 11.03
CA ALA A 143 -15.84 -9.11 10.73
C ALA A 143 -15.52 -7.79 9.99
N VAL A 144 -14.39 -7.16 10.31
CA VAL A 144 -13.85 -5.99 9.61
C VAL A 144 -13.40 -6.38 8.21
N LEU A 145 -12.58 -7.43 8.03
CA LEU A 145 -12.12 -7.89 6.70
C LEU A 145 -13.28 -8.12 5.74
N ASN A 146 -14.34 -8.78 6.21
CA ASN A 146 -15.55 -9.06 5.43
C ASN A 146 -16.26 -7.79 4.93
N ARG A 147 -16.18 -6.67 5.66
CA ARG A 147 -16.82 -5.40 5.31
C ARG A 147 -15.92 -4.54 4.45
N ILE A 148 -14.64 -4.38 4.83
CA ILE A 148 -13.72 -3.47 4.13
C ILE A 148 -13.31 -4.00 2.76
N ARG A 149 -13.40 -5.32 2.51
CA ARG A 149 -13.03 -5.93 1.21
C ARG A 149 -13.70 -5.27 0.01
N LEU A 150 -14.91 -4.74 0.17
CA LEU A 150 -15.68 -4.09 -0.89
C LEU A 150 -15.14 -2.70 -1.26
N TRP A 151 -14.39 -2.07 -0.35
CA TRP A 151 -13.80 -0.75 -0.53
C TRP A 151 -12.35 -0.79 -0.99
N LEU A 152 -11.68 -1.95 -0.90
CA LEU A 152 -10.28 -2.12 -1.36
C LEU A 152 -10.07 -1.71 -2.82
N PRO A 153 -10.97 -2.02 -3.79
CA PRO A 153 -10.82 -1.52 -5.16
C PRO A 153 -10.79 0.01 -5.23
N VAL A 154 -11.56 0.71 -4.39
CA VAL A 154 -11.54 2.18 -4.36
C VAL A 154 -10.19 2.69 -3.85
N LEU A 155 -9.64 2.07 -2.80
CA LEU A 155 -8.32 2.40 -2.29
C LEU A 155 -7.20 2.13 -3.31
N VAL A 156 -7.27 1.04 -4.07
CA VAL A 156 -6.35 0.75 -5.19
C VAL A 156 -6.43 1.84 -6.26
N ALA A 157 -7.64 2.28 -6.63
CA ALA A 157 -7.82 3.34 -7.61
C ALA A 157 -7.25 4.69 -7.14
N MET A 158 -7.48 5.04 -5.88
CA MET A 158 -7.01 6.29 -5.27
C MET A 158 -5.49 6.34 -5.14
N SER A 159 -4.88 5.24 -4.69
CA SER A 159 -3.44 5.17 -4.36
C SER A 159 -2.52 4.94 -5.55
N ALA A 160 -3.07 4.68 -6.73
CA ALA A 160 -2.34 4.30 -7.93
C ALA A 160 -1.11 5.20 -8.22
N ASN A 161 0.08 4.61 -8.16
CA ASN A 161 1.38 5.27 -8.31
C ASN A 161 2.40 4.39 -9.07
N SER A 162 1.93 3.51 -9.94
CA SER A 162 2.78 2.59 -10.71
C SER A 162 2.32 2.41 -12.16
N PRO A 163 2.21 3.48 -12.97
CA PRO A 163 1.77 3.33 -14.36
C PRO A 163 2.85 2.80 -15.31
N PHE A 164 4.12 2.87 -14.94
CA PHE A 164 5.26 2.51 -15.79
C PHE A 164 5.95 1.22 -15.36
N TRP A 165 6.45 0.47 -16.34
CA TRP A 165 7.29 -0.70 -16.15
C TRP A 165 8.20 -0.86 -17.37
N ALA A 166 9.49 -1.15 -17.15
CA ALA A 166 10.46 -1.37 -18.23
C ALA A 166 10.48 -0.25 -19.30
N GLY A 167 10.34 1.01 -18.88
CA GLY A 167 10.44 2.18 -19.76
C GLY A 167 9.19 2.48 -20.59
N HIS A 168 8.06 1.81 -20.37
CA HIS A 168 6.82 2.12 -21.07
C HIS A 168 5.62 2.25 -20.12
N ASP A 169 4.61 3.01 -20.54
CA ASP A 169 3.31 3.02 -19.87
C ASP A 169 2.68 1.64 -20.03
N THR A 170 2.29 1.01 -18.94
CA THR A 170 1.69 -0.33 -18.93
C THR A 170 0.23 -0.31 -19.37
N GLY A 171 -0.36 0.88 -19.43
CA GLY A 171 -1.79 1.09 -19.52
C GLY A 171 -2.50 0.98 -18.18
N PHE A 172 -1.87 0.50 -17.10
CA PHE A 172 -2.49 0.45 -15.77
C PHE A 172 -2.18 1.71 -14.96
N ALA A 173 -3.02 2.06 -14.00
CA ALA A 173 -2.73 3.10 -13.01
C ALA A 173 -1.90 2.52 -11.85
N SER A 174 -2.23 1.31 -11.39
CA SER A 174 -1.44 0.51 -10.44
C SER A 174 -0.98 -0.78 -11.11
N TRP A 175 0.23 -0.79 -11.69
CA TRP A 175 0.87 -2.00 -12.18
C TRP A 175 1.33 -2.91 -11.03
N ARG A 176 1.65 -2.34 -9.86
CA ARG A 176 1.93 -3.10 -8.62
C ARG A 176 0.81 -4.07 -8.30
N THR A 177 -0.46 -3.66 -8.43
CA THR A 177 -1.61 -4.54 -8.20
C THR A 177 -1.62 -5.74 -9.15
N VAL A 178 -1.24 -5.54 -10.41
CA VAL A 178 -1.14 -6.62 -11.41
C VAL A 178 0.01 -7.57 -11.10
N ILE A 179 1.18 -7.03 -10.70
CA ILE A 179 2.33 -7.85 -10.30
C ILE A 179 1.96 -8.74 -9.11
N PHE A 180 1.38 -8.16 -8.05
CA PHE A 180 0.95 -8.89 -6.85
C PHE A 180 -0.13 -9.94 -7.15
N GLY A 181 -1.06 -9.64 -8.05
CA GLY A 181 -2.17 -10.52 -8.42
C GLY A 181 -1.78 -11.86 -9.05
N ARG A 182 -0.49 -12.06 -9.38
CA ARG A 182 0.03 -13.32 -9.93
C ARG A 182 0.48 -14.31 -8.87
N TRP A 183 0.52 -13.91 -7.60
CA TRP A 183 0.84 -14.80 -6.49
C TRP A 183 -0.39 -15.65 -6.09
N PRO A 184 -0.19 -16.89 -5.57
CA PRO A 184 -1.26 -17.88 -5.41
C PRO A 184 -2.44 -17.49 -4.50
N VAL A 185 -2.19 -16.63 -3.50
CA VAL A 185 -3.20 -16.23 -2.50
C VAL A 185 -3.21 -14.71 -2.42
N SER A 186 -3.66 -14.05 -3.50
CA SER A 186 -3.56 -12.60 -3.69
C SER A 186 -4.89 -11.93 -3.99
N GLY A 187 -4.90 -10.59 -3.90
CA GLY A 187 -6.07 -9.76 -4.22
C GLY A 187 -6.98 -9.50 -3.01
N PRO A 188 -8.23 -9.06 -3.23
CA PRO A 188 -9.19 -8.84 -2.14
C PRO A 188 -9.39 -10.12 -1.31
N PRO A 189 -9.43 -10.06 0.03
CA PRO A 189 -9.67 -11.25 0.84
C PRO A 189 -11.06 -11.83 0.54
N PRO A 190 -11.20 -13.16 0.62
CA PRO A 190 -12.49 -13.81 0.45
C PRO A 190 -13.43 -13.44 1.61
N HIS A 191 -14.72 -13.71 1.44
CA HIS A 191 -15.64 -13.70 2.57
C HIS A 191 -15.36 -14.91 3.48
N PHE A 192 -15.41 -14.70 4.79
CA PHE A 192 -15.31 -15.74 5.82
C PHE A 192 -16.60 -15.84 6.62
N ALA A 193 -17.03 -17.04 6.98
CA ALA A 193 -18.22 -17.20 7.81
C ALA A 193 -18.01 -16.63 9.23
N ASP A 194 -16.85 -16.90 9.82
CA ASP A 194 -16.42 -16.49 11.15
C ASP A 194 -14.89 -16.67 11.25
N LEU A 195 -14.34 -16.47 12.47
CA LEU A 195 -12.92 -16.68 12.74
C LEU A 195 -12.49 -18.14 12.50
N ALA A 196 -13.32 -19.12 12.85
CA ALA A 196 -12.98 -20.53 12.69
C ALA A 196 -12.87 -20.92 11.20
N ASP A 197 -13.74 -20.39 10.34
CA ASP A 197 -13.63 -20.55 8.89
C ASP A 197 -12.36 -19.89 8.35
N HIS A 198 -12.03 -18.68 8.81
CA HIS A 198 -10.79 -18.00 8.45
C HIS A 198 -9.56 -18.85 8.80
N GLU A 199 -9.42 -19.27 10.07
CA GLU A 199 -8.29 -20.05 10.55
C GLU A 199 -8.18 -21.40 9.84
N LYS A 200 -9.30 -22.10 9.65
CA LYS A 200 -9.35 -23.36 8.93
C LYS A 200 -8.81 -23.20 7.50
N ARG A 201 -9.22 -22.15 6.79
CA ARG A 201 -8.80 -21.92 5.40
C ARG A 201 -7.33 -21.54 5.30
N VAL A 202 -6.83 -20.69 6.21
CA VAL A 202 -5.40 -20.37 6.29
C VAL A 202 -4.58 -21.62 6.59
N GLN A 203 -5.01 -22.43 7.57
CA GLN A 203 -4.34 -23.67 7.93
C GLN A 203 -4.33 -24.67 6.76
N GLN A 204 -5.42 -24.76 5.99
CA GLN A 204 -5.46 -25.59 4.79
C GLN A 204 -4.42 -25.17 3.74
N LEU A 205 -4.27 -23.86 3.50
CA LEU A 205 -3.26 -23.32 2.57
C LEU A 205 -1.83 -23.65 3.01
N LEU A 206 -1.56 -23.59 4.31
CA LEU A 206 -0.27 -23.99 4.91
C LEU A 206 -0.04 -25.51 4.77
N THR A 207 -1.03 -26.32 5.16
CA THR A 207 -0.91 -27.78 5.17
C THR A 207 -0.73 -28.36 3.76
N CYS A 208 -1.35 -27.77 2.74
CA CYS A 208 -1.15 -28.20 1.34
C CYS A 208 0.11 -27.62 0.68
N GLY A 209 0.84 -26.73 1.36
CA GLY A 209 2.09 -26.16 0.87
C GLY A 209 1.93 -25.12 -0.25
N VAL A 210 0.72 -24.57 -0.45
CA VAL A 210 0.49 -23.45 -1.37
C VAL A 210 1.19 -22.18 -0.86
N ILE A 211 1.18 -22.02 0.47
CA ILE A 211 1.97 -21.03 1.20
C ILE A 211 2.83 -21.72 2.26
N PHE A 212 4.02 -21.20 2.52
CA PHE A 212 4.95 -21.75 3.52
C PHE A 212 4.79 -21.10 4.89
N ASP A 213 4.24 -19.89 4.94
CA ASP A 213 3.99 -19.15 6.16
C ASP A 213 2.86 -18.13 5.96
N PRO A 214 2.25 -17.61 7.05
CA PRO A 214 1.16 -16.64 6.96
C PRO A 214 1.52 -15.33 6.24
N GLY A 215 2.80 -14.95 6.18
CA GLY A 215 3.26 -13.77 5.47
C GLY A 215 3.12 -13.88 3.94
N GLN A 216 2.94 -15.08 3.40
CA GLN A 216 2.62 -15.31 1.98
C GLN A 216 1.11 -15.24 1.67
N LEU A 217 0.28 -14.82 2.63
CA LEU A 217 -1.06 -14.32 2.36
C LEU A 217 -0.94 -12.92 1.75
N TYR A 218 -0.96 -12.85 0.42
CA TYR A 218 -0.90 -11.61 -0.35
C TYR A 218 -2.27 -10.96 -0.53
N TRP A 219 -3.17 -11.17 0.44
CA TRP A 219 -4.44 -10.47 0.47
C TRP A 219 -4.20 -8.98 0.67
N GLN A 220 -5.01 -8.19 -0.03
CA GLN A 220 -5.01 -6.74 0.01
C GLN A 220 -5.41 -6.16 1.37
N ALA A 221 -6.07 -6.96 2.21
CA ALA A 221 -6.21 -6.75 3.64
C ALA A 221 -6.17 -8.09 4.37
N ARG A 222 -5.56 -8.16 5.56
CA ARG A 222 -5.44 -9.38 6.36
C ARG A 222 -5.41 -9.11 7.86
N LEU A 223 -5.61 -10.14 8.65
CA LEU A 223 -5.19 -10.11 10.06
C LEU A 223 -3.67 -10.16 10.10
N SER A 224 -3.04 -9.24 10.80
CA SER A 224 -1.59 -9.31 11.00
C SER A 224 -1.24 -10.49 11.89
N SER A 225 -0.22 -11.26 11.51
CA SER A 225 0.31 -12.35 12.33
C SER A 225 1.21 -11.87 13.47
N ARG A 226 1.61 -10.59 13.46
CA ARG A 226 2.55 -10.00 14.42
C ARG A 226 1.85 -9.04 15.40
N TYR A 227 0.85 -8.30 14.91
CA TYR A 227 0.17 -7.26 15.67
C TYR A 227 -1.34 -7.53 15.74
N PRO A 228 -2.04 -7.17 16.82
CA PRO A 228 -3.50 -7.30 16.92
C PRO A 228 -4.21 -6.24 16.07
N THR A 229 -4.03 -6.33 14.76
CA THR A 229 -4.42 -5.31 13.77
C THR A 229 -5.05 -5.96 12.55
N VAL A 230 -5.92 -5.20 11.90
CA VAL A 230 -6.19 -5.39 10.48
C VAL A 230 -5.19 -4.57 9.68
N GLU A 231 -4.52 -5.23 8.75
CA GLU A 231 -3.46 -4.66 7.93
C GLU A 231 -3.95 -4.52 6.49
N VAL A 232 -4.07 -3.28 5.99
CA VAL A 232 -4.44 -2.97 4.61
C VAL A 232 -3.18 -2.74 3.79
N ARG A 233 -2.96 -3.56 2.75
CA ARG A 233 -1.72 -3.62 1.94
C ARG A 233 -1.93 -3.31 0.45
N CYS A 234 -3.14 -2.89 0.09
CA CYS A 234 -3.55 -2.70 -1.29
C CYS A 234 -2.96 -1.45 -1.97
N LEU A 235 -2.40 -0.53 -1.18
CA LEU A 235 -1.95 0.77 -1.65
C LEU A 235 -0.57 0.66 -2.31
N ASP A 236 -0.37 1.33 -3.44
CA ASP A 236 0.98 1.68 -3.86
C ASP A 236 1.58 2.66 -2.85
N VAL A 237 2.92 2.74 -2.75
CA VAL A 237 3.55 3.81 -1.96
C VAL A 237 3.19 5.19 -2.53
N GLN A 238 3.02 6.21 -1.69
CA GLN A 238 2.59 7.55 -2.12
C GLN A 238 3.74 8.51 -2.40
N LEU A 239 3.59 9.37 -3.40
CA LEU A 239 4.62 10.38 -3.73
C LEU A 239 4.88 11.32 -2.54
N ARG A 240 3.83 11.76 -1.85
CA ARG A 240 3.91 12.69 -0.71
C ARG A 240 3.55 12.01 0.60
N ALA A 241 4.16 12.47 1.69
CA ALA A 241 3.87 11.94 3.03
C ALA A 241 2.41 12.21 3.45
N ASP A 242 1.88 13.38 3.13
CA ASP A 242 0.51 13.75 3.46
C ASP A 242 -0.56 12.94 2.68
N ASP A 243 -0.25 12.48 1.47
CA ASP A 243 -1.10 11.50 0.76
C ASP A 243 -1.12 10.16 1.51
N ALA A 244 0.00 9.72 2.12
CA ALA A 244 0.02 8.53 2.98
C ALA A 244 -0.77 8.76 4.30
N VAL A 245 -0.70 9.96 4.89
CA VAL A 245 -1.54 10.37 6.04
C VAL A 245 -3.02 10.31 5.70
N MET A 246 -3.43 10.80 4.52
CA MET A 246 -4.80 10.68 4.03
C MET A 246 -5.27 9.23 4.02
N PHE A 247 -4.46 8.31 3.48
CA PHE A 247 -4.80 6.88 3.48
C PHE A 247 -4.85 6.28 4.88
N ALA A 248 -3.96 6.70 5.79
CA ALA A 248 -4.01 6.28 7.19
C ALA A 248 -5.35 6.66 7.85
N GLY A 249 -5.82 7.90 7.63
CA GLY A 249 -7.11 8.38 8.11
C GLY A 249 -8.30 7.64 7.49
N ILE A 250 -8.29 7.45 6.17
CA ILE A 250 -9.35 6.71 5.47
C ILE A 250 -9.43 5.27 5.95
N VAL A 251 -8.30 4.56 6.05
CA VAL A 251 -8.27 3.16 6.48
C VAL A 251 -8.67 3.05 7.96
N ARG A 252 -8.19 3.95 8.83
CA ARG A 252 -8.61 4.01 10.23
C ARG A 252 -10.13 4.18 10.36
N ALA A 253 -10.70 5.14 9.65
CA ALA A 253 -12.14 5.40 9.67
C ALA A 253 -12.94 4.23 9.07
N LEU A 254 -12.45 3.61 7.99
CA LEU A 254 -13.08 2.46 7.37
C LEU A 254 -13.12 1.24 8.32
N VAL A 255 -12.03 0.96 9.01
CA VAL A 255 -11.97 -0.10 10.04
C VAL A 255 -12.87 0.25 11.22
N ALA A 256 -12.86 1.49 11.70
CA ALA A 256 -13.71 1.93 12.81
C ALA A 256 -15.22 1.80 12.47
N THR A 257 -15.63 2.23 11.27
CA THR A 257 -16.99 2.04 10.76
C THR A 257 -17.34 0.56 10.71
N ALA A 258 -16.46 -0.29 10.16
CA ALA A 258 -16.70 -1.73 10.09
C ALA A 258 -16.83 -2.40 11.46
N ILE A 259 -16.09 -1.95 12.48
CA ILE A 259 -16.23 -2.43 13.86
C ILE A 259 -17.57 -2.01 14.45
N ASN A 260 -17.99 -0.76 14.24
CA ASN A 260 -19.26 -0.25 14.72
C ASN A 260 -20.43 -1.01 14.08
N ASP A 261 -20.38 -1.24 12.77
CA ASP A 261 -21.37 -2.02 12.02
C ASP A 261 -21.43 -3.48 12.50
N ALA A 262 -20.28 -4.10 12.78
CA ALA A 262 -20.23 -5.44 13.34
C ALA A 262 -20.90 -5.52 14.72
N LYS A 263 -20.60 -4.55 15.62
CA LYS A 263 -21.21 -4.47 16.95
C LYS A 263 -22.71 -4.18 16.90
N ALA A 264 -23.15 -3.41 15.92
CA ALA A 264 -24.55 -3.10 15.69
C ALA A 264 -25.32 -4.23 14.97
N GLY A 265 -24.65 -5.30 14.56
CA GLY A 265 -25.29 -6.42 13.84
C GLY A 265 -25.72 -6.07 12.41
N VAL A 266 -25.12 -5.04 11.80
CA VAL A 266 -25.39 -4.67 10.41
C VAL A 266 -24.93 -5.80 9.49
N PRO A 267 -25.78 -6.36 8.62
CA PRO A 267 -25.39 -7.44 7.72
C PRO A 267 -24.24 -7.07 6.79
N VAL A 268 -23.34 -8.01 6.52
CA VAL A 268 -22.27 -7.82 5.53
C VAL A 268 -22.91 -7.82 4.13
N PRO A 269 -22.64 -6.82 3.27
CA PRO A 269 -23.15 -6.82 1.91
C PRO A 269 -22.62 -8.03 1.12
N SER A 270 -23.51 -8.69 0.39
CA SER A 270 -23.13 -9.81 -0.48
C SER A 270 -22.48 -9.29 -1.75
N CYS A 271 -21.31 -9.82 -2.09
CA CYS A 271 -20.61 -9.52 -3.34
C CYS A 271 -19.96 -10.81 -3.87
N PRO A 272 -20.38 -11.28 -5.06
CA PRO A 272 -19.75 -12.41 -5.73
C PRO A 272 -18.24 -12.20 -5.87
N PRO A 273 -17.42 -13.24 -5.64
CA PRO A 273 -15.97 -13.10 -5.69
C PRO A 273 -15.46 -12.65 -7.07
N GLU A 274 -16.13 -13.03 -8.15
CA GLU A 274 -15.78 -12.64 -9.52
C GLU A 274 -15.98 -11.15 -9.75
N LEU A 275 -17.05 -10.58 -9.20
CA LEU A 275 -17.32 -9.15 -9.28
C LEU A 275 -16.28 -8.35 -8.49
N LEU A 276 -15.92 -8.81 -7.28
CA LEU A 276 -14.91 -8.13 -6.47
C LEU A 276 -13.53 -8.18 -7.14
N GLN A 277 -13.15 -9.32 -7.72
CA GLN A 277 -11.90 -9.44 -8.49
C GLN A 277 -11.92 -8.53 -9.73
N GLY A 278 -13.03 -8.49 -10.47
CA GLY A 278 -13.22 -7.61 -11.61
C GLY A 278 -13.15 -6.12 -11.23
N ALA A 279 -13.76 -5.73 -10.12
CA ALA A 279 -13.70 -4.38 -9.58
C ALA A 279 -12.26 -3.97 -9.23
N ASN A 280 -11.51 -4.87 -8.57
CA ASN A 280 -10.10 -4.63 -8.24
C ASN A 280 -9.23 -4.46 -9.49
N TRP A 281 -9.40 -5.33 -10.50
CA TRP A 281 -8.69 -5.19 -11.77
C TRP A 281 -9.05 -3.88 -12.48
N HIS A 282 -10.34 -3.53 -12.50
CA HIS A 282 -10.84 -2.28 -13.11
C HIS A 282 -10.24 -1.05 -12.41
N ALA A 283 -10.19 -1.05 -11.09
CA ALA A 283 -9.55 -0.01 -10.29
C ALA A 283 -8.06 0.13 -10.62
N ALA A 284 -7.31 -0.98 -10.62
CA ALA A 284 -5.90 -0.99 -10.98
C ALA A 284 -5.65 -0.47 -12.41
N ARG A 285 -6.56 -0.76 -13.35
CA ARG A 285 -6.44 -0.33 -14.74
C ARG A 285 -6.71 1.16 -14.93
N HIS A 286 -7.71 1.70 -14.25
CA HIS A 286 -8.27 3.02 -14.57
C HIS A 286 -7.94 4.10 -13.54
N GLY A 287 -7.53 3.75 -12.33
CA GLY A 287 -7.37 4.72 -11.25
C GLY A 287 -8.65 5.55 -11.08
N LEU A 288 -8.51 6.85 -10.86
CA LEU A 288 -9.64 7.79 -10.75
C LEU A 288 -10.05 8.45 -12.08
N SER A 289 -9.43 8.09 -13.21
CA SER A 289 -9.60 8.81 -14.48
C SER A 289 -10.91 8.48 -15.23
N GLY A 290 -11.88 7.83 -14.60
CA GLY A 290 -13.08 7.35 -15.27
C GLY A 290 -14.15 6.87 -14.30
N SER A 291 -14.60 5.63 -14.49
CA SER A 291 -15.59 4.98 -13.64
C SER A 291 -14.95 3.99 -12.68
N LEU A 292 -15.62 3.71 -11.57
CA LEU A 292 -15.32 2.59 -10.69
C LEU A 292 -16.54 1.68 -10.58
N ILE A 293 -16.33 0.49 -10.03
CA ILE A 293 -17.40 -0.39 -9.58
C ILE A 293 -17.59 -0.11 -8.09
N ASP A 294 -18.79 0.33 -7.71
CA ASP A 294 -19.12 0.62 -6.31
C ASP A 294 -19.28 -0.66 -5.46
N TYR A 295 -19.50 -0.49 -4.15
CA TYR A 295 -19.66 -1.60 -3.21
C TYR A 295 -20.91 -2.45 -3.48
N GLU A 296 -21.87 -1.95 -4.28
CA GLU A 296 -23.08 -2.66 -4.72
C GLU A 296 -22.88 -3.39 -6.06
N GLY A 297 -21.71 -3.25 -6.70
CA GLY A 297 -21.42 -3.86 -7.99
C GLY A 297 -21.83 -3.03 -9.22
N ARG A 298 -22.18 -1.76 -9.03
CA ARG A 298 -22.64 -0.87 -10.11
C ARG A 298 -21.51 0.01 -10.61
N ARG A 299 -21.46 0.21 -11.92
CA ARG A 299 -20.52 1.14 -12.54
C ARG A 299 -20.97 2.58 -12.29
N ARG A 300 -20.13 3.40 -11.68
CA ARG A 300 -20.38 4.83 -11.39
C ARG A 300 -19.14 5.67 -11.69
N SER A 301 -19.27 7.00 -11.72
CA SER A 301 -18.08 7.85 -11.83
C SER A 301 -17.16 7.64 -10.62
N ALA A 302 -15.85 7.80 -10.79
CA ALA A 302 -14.92 7.69 -9.67
C ALA A 302 -15.26 8.69 -8.55
N GLY A 303 -15.68 9.91 -8.91
CA GLY A 303 -16.13 10.93 -7.96
C GLY A 303 -17.33 10.49 -7.12
N ASP A 304 -18.35 9.87 -7.73
CA ASP A 304 -19.51 9.37 -7.00
C ASP A 304 -19.14 8.25 -6.02
N VAL A 305 -18.26 7.33 -6.44
CA VAL A 305 -17.80 6.23 -5.58
C VAL A 305 -16.95 6.76 -4.42
N LEU A 306 -16.13 7.78 -4.66
CA LEU A 306 -15.38 8.46 -3.59
C LEU A 306 -16.32 9.19 -2.63
N SER A 307 -17.36 9.87 -3.13
CA SER A 307 -18.37 10.48 -2.27
C SER A 307 -19.04 9.43 -1.37
N GLN A 308 -19.41 8.28 -1.92
CA GLN A 308 -19.99 7.17 -1.14
C GLN A 308 -19.03 6.65 -0.06
N LEU A 309 -17.74 6.51 -0.39
CA LEU A 309 -16.72 6.13 0.60
C LEU A 309 -16.64 7.17 1.71
N MET A 310 -16.55 8.46 1.37
CA MET A 310 -16.44 9.54 2.34
C MET A 310 -17.69 9.66 3.22
N ASP A 311 -18.88 9.50 2.65
CA ASP A 311 -20.14 9.47 3.40
C ASP A 311 -20.20 8.28 4.35
N HIS A 312 -19.72 7.10 3.92
CA HIS A 312 -19.69 5.88 4.72
C HIS A 312 -18.76 5.99 5.94
N ILE A 313 -17.59 6.63 5.78
CA ILE A 313 -16.59 6.75 6.85
C ILE A 313 -16.69 8.07 7.62
N GLY A 314 -17.51 9.03 7.18
CA GLY A 314 -17.65 10.37 7.74
C GLY A 314 -17.86 10.39 9.26
N PRO A 315 -18.83 9.63 9.82
CA PRO A 315 -19.02 9.59 11.26
C PRO A 315 -17.79 9.10 12.05
N ALA A 316 -17.00 8.20 11.48
CA ALA A 316 -15.77 7.71 12.12
C ALA A 316 -14.62 8.73 12.01
N LEU A 317 -14.53 9.48 10.91
CA LEU A 317 -13.61 10.60 10.78
C LEU A 317 -13.95 11.72 11.79
N ASP A 318 -15.24 12.06 11.95
CA ASP A 318 -15.68 13.08 12.90
C ASP A 318 -15.37 12.66 14.35
N ALA A 319 -15.60 11.39 14.68
CA ALA A 319 -15.28 10.85 16.00
C ALA A 319 -13.77 10.83 16.30
N ALA A 320 -12.93 10.82 15.26
CA ALA A 320 -11.48 10.86 15.35
C ALA A 320 -10.87 12.27 15.22
N ASP A 321 -11.69 13.29 14.94
CA ASP A 321 -11.27 14.66 14.58
C ASP A 321 -10.41 14.73 13.29
N ASP A 322 -10.55 13.75 12.40
CA ASP A 322 -9.76 13.63 11.16
C ASP A 322 -10.45 14.27 9.93
N SER A 323 -11.74 14.59 10.04
CA SER A 323 -12.59 14.94 8.88
C SER A 323 -12.03 16.08 8.05
N ARG A 324 -11.55 17.14 8.70
CA ARG A 324 -11.04 18.33 8.00
C ARG A 324 -9.78 18.02 7.20
N GLU A 325 -8.84 17.30 7.80
CA GLU A 325 -7.57 16.96 7.18
C GLU A 325 -7.78 16.00 6.00
N VAL A 326 -8.49 14.89 6.24
CA VAL A 326 -8.74 13.87 5.21
C VAL A 326 -9.56 14.45 4.05
N ALA A 327 -10.62 15.21 4.31
CA ALA A 327 -11.43 15.78 3.24
C ALA A 327 -10.64 16.80 2.39
N SER A 328 -9.76 17.60 3.00
CA SER A 328 -8.88 18.52 2.29
C SER A 328 -7.92 17.79 1.35
N LEU A 329 -7.32 16.68 1.81
CA LEU A 329 -6.39 15.87 1.03
C LEU A 329 -7.11 15.11 -0.10
N VAL A 330 -8.29 14.56 0.15
CA VAL A 330 -9.13 13.93 -0.89
C VAL A 330 -9.55 14.95 -1.96
N HIS A 331 -9.91 16.17 -1.56
CA HIS A 331 -10.22 17.24 -2.51
C HIS A 331 -9.01 17.59 -3.39
N ARG A 332 -7.81 17.64 -2.80
CA ARG A 332 -6.57 17.82 -3.56
C ARG A 332 -6.31 16.66 -4.53
N LEU A 333 -6.48 15.41 -4.10
CA LEU A 333 -6.35 14.23 -4.95
C LEU A 333 -7.28 14.31 -6.16
N LEU A 334 -8.55 14.67 -5.95
CA LEU A 334 -9.53 14.83 -7.04
C LEU A 334 -9.15 15.97 -8.01
N ARG A 335 -8.60 17.08 -7.48
CA ARG A 335 -8.18 18.22 -8.31
C ARG A 335 -6.89 17.95 -9.09
N GLU A 336 -5.92 17.29 -8.49
CA GLU A 336 -4.60 17.03 -9.07
C GLU A 336 -4.54 15.71 -9.84
N GLY A 337 -5.46 14.78 -9.60
CA GLY A 337 -5.38 13.40 -10.07
C GLY A 337 -4.41 12.57 -9.22
N THR A 338 -4.39 11.26 -9.47
CA THR A 338 -3.54 10.33 -8.72
C THR A 338 -2.06 10.54 -9.02
N PRO A 339 -1.15 9.99 -8.21
CA PRO A 339 0.26 9.95 -8.56
C PRO A 339 0.53 9.38 -9.97
N ALA A 340 -0.21 8.36 -10.41
CA ALA A 340 -0.11 7.83 -11.77
C ALA A 340 -0.46 8.89 -12.84
N ASP A 341 -1.49 9.70 -12.62
CA ASP A 341 -1.85 10.80 -13.53
C ASP A 341 -0.74 11.87 -13.56
N ARG A 342 -0.15 12.18 -12.40
CA ARG A 342 0.98 13.12 -12.30
C ARG A 342 2.19 12.63 -13.07
N GLN A 343 2.54 11.34 -12.95
CA GLN A 343 3.63 10.72 -13.69
C GLN A 343 3.38 10.74 -15.20
N ARG A 344 2.16 10.39 -15.67
CA ARG A 344 1.81 10.49 -17.10
C ARG A 344 1.92 11.91 -17.65
N ARG A 345 1.51 12.92 -16.88
CA ARG A 345 1.71 14.32 -17.26
C ARG A 345 3.20 14.71 -17.31
N ALA A 346 4.03 14.16 -16.42
CA ALA A 346 5.47 14.38 -16.47
C ALA A 346 6.10 13.75 -17.73
N LEU A 347 5.67 12.54 -18.12
CA LEU A 347 6.09 11.90 -19.36
C LEU A 347 5.82 12.79 -20.58
N LEU A 348 4.63 13.40 -20.66
CA LEU A 348 4.27 14.31 -21.76
C LEU A 348 5.14 15.59 -21.80
N ARG A 349 5.67 16.04 -20.65
CA ARG A 349 6.51 17.25 -20.58
C ARG A 349 7.98 17.00 -20.91
N GLY A 350 8.53 15.85 -20.55
CA GLY A 350 9.98 15.62 -20.64
C GLY A 350 10.40 14.16 -20.66
N GLY A 351 9.52 13.26 -21.08
CA GLY A 351 9.80 11.82 -21.16
C GLY A 351 10.04 11.17 -19.80
N LEU A 352 10.64 9.98 -19.80
CA LEU A 352 10.86 9.18 -18.59
C LEU A 352 11.77 9.88 -17.57
N ARG A 353 12.66 10.78 -18.02
CA ARG A 353 13.51 11.55 -17.11
C ARG A 353 12.68 12.50 -16.26
N ALA A 354 11.70 13.20 -16.85
CA ALA A 354 10.78 14.04 -16.09
C ALA A 354 9.89 13.21 -15.12
N VAL A 355 9.59 11.96 -15.44
CA VAL A 355 8.89 11.04 -14.54
C VAL A 355 9.75 10.71 -13.32
N THR A 356 10.99 10.31 -13.53
CA THR A 356 11.89 9.95 -12.41
C THR A 356 12.30 11.18 -11.60
N ASP A 357 12.46 12.34 -12.22
CA ASP A 357 12.70 13.61 -11.53
C ASP A 357 11.51 14.00 -10.63
N LEU A 358 10.26 13.83 -11.11
CA LEU A 358 9.06 14.04 -10.30
C LEU A 358 9.07 13.12 -9.08
N ILE A 359 9.29 11.82 -9.28
CA ILE A 359 9.28 10.83 -8.20
C ILE A 359 10.34 11.18 -7.15
N ILE A 360 11.59 11.37 -7.56
CA ILE A 360 12.71 11.64 -6.64
C ILE A 360 12.47 12.94 -5.87
N THR A 361 11.99 13.99 -6.54
CA THR A 361 11.78 15.30 -5.90
C THR A 361 10.70 15.25 -4.82
N GLU A 362 9.57 14.59 -5.12
CA GLU A 362 8.45 14.49 -4.15
C GLU A 362 8.76 13.51 -3.02
N SER A 363 9.60 12.50 -3.26
CA SER A 363 9.97 11.49 -2.25
C SER A 363 10.85 12.05 -1.13
N ALA A 364 11.70 13.03 -1.44
CA ALA A 364 12.65 13.63 -0.49
C ALA A 364 12.13 14.92 0.18
N VAL A 365 11.10 15.53 -0.42
CA VAL A 365 10.54 16.82 0.02
C VAL A 365 9.03 16.65 0.21
N THR A 366 8.63 16.23 1.41
CA THR A 366 7.35 16.60 2.04
C THR A 366 7.29 16.02 3.43
#